data_AF-A0A962G5F4-F1
#
_entry.id   AF-A0A962G5F4-F1
#
_cell.length_a   1.000
_cell.length_b   1.000
_cell.length_c   1.000
_cell.angle_alpha   90.00
_cell.angle_beta   90.00
_cell.angle_gamma   90.00
#
_symmetry.space_group_name_H-M   'P 1'
#
loop_
_entity.id
_entity.type
_entity.pdbx_description
1 polymer ?
#
loop_
_entity_poly.entity_id
_entity_poly.type
_entity_poly.pdbx_seq_one_letter_code
_entity_poly.pdbx_strand_id
1 'polypeptide(L)'
;MLVLDLLALLITLTAVFAWINLRFFKLPTTIGVMVMGMLASLLLIGLEKLGVDMAFRVEKALAGIDFNTLLMQGMLSLLLFAGALHVKLDDLAKQRWVIGTLATIGVIVSTLVIGVLTKFGFGLLGLDLPWLAAFLFGALISPTDPIAVLAILRRA
;
A
#
# COMPACT_ATOMS: atom_id res chain seq x y z
N MET A 1 14.59 -18.40 5.06
CA MET A 1 15.33 -17.54 4.11
C MET A 1 16.01 -16.46 4.92
N LEU A 2 17.25 -16.09 4.57
CA LEU A 2 17.86 -14.90 5.17
C LEU A 2 17.04 -13.68 4.70
N VAL A 3 16.84 -12.68 5.57
CA VAL A 3 16.10 -11.44 5.23
C VAL A 3 16.64 -10.79 3.95
N LEU A 4 17.94 -10.95 3.67
CA LEU A 4 18.61 -10.48 2.46
C LEU A 4 18.11 -11.16 1.18
N ASP A 5 17.82 -12.47 1.22
CA ASP A 5 17.32 -13.20 0.03
C ASP A 5 15.94 -12.69 -0.36
N LEU A 6 15.11 -12.41 0.65
CA LEU A 6 13.80 -11.82 0.45
C LEU A 6 13.90 -10.42 -0.16
N LEU A 7 14.73 -9.57 0.42
CA LEU A 7 14.94 -8.21 -0.09
C LEU A 7 15.47 -8.25 -1.53
N ALA A 8 16.42 -9.15 -1.83
CA ALA A 8 16.92 -9.35 -3.18
C ALA A 8 15.82 -9.80 -4.14
N LEU A 9 14.98 -10.75 -3.74
CA LEU A 9 13.82 -11.20 -4.54
C LEU A 9 12.82 -10.05 -4.77
N LEU A 10 12.45 -9.32 -3.74
CA LEU A 10 11.50 -8.20 -3.83
C LEU A 10 12.05 -7.06 -4.70
N ILE A 11 13.32 -6.71 -4.55
CA ILE A 11 13.99 -5.67 -5.35
C ILE A 11 14.08 -6.10 -6.82
N THR A 12 14.51 -7.33 -7.08
CA THR A 12 14.62 -7.85 -8.46
C THR A 12 13.25 -7.93 -9.15
N LEU A 13 12.23 -8.44 -8.47
CA LEU A 13 10.86 -8.49 -8.99
C LEU A 13 10.31 -7.09 -9.25
N THR A 14 10.50 -6.16 -8.31
CA THR A 14 10.10 -4.76 -8.45
C THR A 14 10.82 -4.10 -9.63
N ALA A 15 12.12 -4.36 -9.81
CA ALA A 15 12.90 -3.83 -10.93
C ALA A 15 12.41 -4.38 -12.28
N VAL A 16 12.07 -5.67 -12.35
CA VAL A 16 11.49 -6.29 -13.55
C VAL A 16 10.14 -5.65 -13.86
N PHE A 17 9.24 -5.52 -12.89
CA PHE A 17 7.93 -4.87 -13.09
C PHE A 17 8.07 -3.40 -13.48
N ALA A 18 9.01 -2.67 -12.86
CA ALA A 18 9.29 -1.29 -13.22
C ALA A 18 9.82 -1.18 -14.65
N TRP A 19 10.72 -2.08 -15.07
CA TRP A 19 11.23 -2.12 -16.45
C TRP A 19 10.13 -2.43 -17.47
N ILE A 20 9.29 -3.43 -17.21
CA ILE A 20 8.14 -3.76 -18.07
C ILE A 20 7.19 -2.56 -18.14
N ASN A 21 6.89 -1.92 -17.00
CA ASN A 21 6.06 -0.72 -16.96
C ASN A 21 6.66 0.41 -17.81
N LEU A 22 7.96 0.69 -17.69
CA LEU A 22 8.63 1.72 -18.49
C LEU A 22 8.61 1.40 -19.99
N ARG A 23 8.75 0.13 -20.36
CA ARG A 23 8.83 -0.29 -21.77
C ARG A 23 7.47 -0.29 -22.48
N PHE A 24 6.41 -0.73 -21.81
CA PHE A 24 5.11 -1.00 -22.46
C PHE A 24 3.98 -0.06 -22.00
N PHE A 25 3.82 0.16 -20.70
CA PHE A 25 2.64 0.85 -20.14
C PHE A 25 2.85 2.35 -19.88
N LYS A 26 4.09 2.77 -19.59
CA LYS A 26 4.50 4.16 -19.33
C LYS A 26 3.69 4.85 -18.22
N LEU A 27 3.17 4.09 -17.27
CA LEU A 27 2.45 4.64 -16.11
C LEU A 27 3.44 5.19 -15.06
N PRO A 28 3.01 6.09 -14.15
CA PRO A 28 3.78 6.44 -12.96
C PRO A 28 4.25 5.17 -12.25
N THR A 29 5.55 5.09 -11.91
CA THR A 29 6.20 3.82 -11.53
C THR A 29 5.48 3.08 -10.40
N THR A 30 5.00 3.80 -9.38
CA THR A 30 4.24 3.23 -8.26
C THR A 30 2.97 2.52 -8.72
N ILE A 31 2.19 3.16 -9.60
CA ILE A 31 0.94 2.62 -10.13
C ILE A 31 1.24 1.40 -11.01
N GLY A 32 2.24 1.51 -11.89
CA GLY A 32 2.62 0.43 -12.80
C GLY A 32 3.09 -0.83 -12.06
N VAL A 33 3.95 -0.68 -11.06
CA VAL A 33 4.42 -1.81 -10.23
C VAL A 33 3.27 -2.43 -9.45
N MET A 34 2.37 -1.62 -8.87
CA MET A 34 1.20 -2.13 -8.14
C MET A 34 0.30 -2.98 -9.05
N VAL A 35 -0.08 -2.47 -10.22
CA VAL A 35 -0.94 -3.19 -11.17
C VAL A 35 -0.28 -4.48 -11.65
N MET A 36 1.01 -4.45 -11.98
CA MET A 36 1.75 -5.65 -12.40
C MET A 36 1.83 -6.70 -11.29
N GLY A 37 2.05 -6.28 -10.04
CA GLY A 37 2.02 -7.19 -8.88
C GLY A 37 0.64 -7.80 -8.64
N MET A 38 -0.42 -7.01 -8.76
CA MET A 38 -1.80 -7.51 -8.66
C MET A 38 -2.12 -8.52 -9.78
N LEU A 39 -1.72 -8.24 -11.02
CA LEU A 39 -1.90 -9.16 -12.14
C LEU A 39 -1.10 -10.45 -11.94
N ALA A 40 0.14 -10.35 -11.48
CA ALA A 40 0.96 -11.52 -11.16
C ALA A 40 0.30 -12.39 -10.07
N SER A 41 -0.26 -11.77 -9.03
CA SER A 41 -1.02 -12.47 -7.97
C SER A 41 -2.25 -13.18 -8.53
N LEU A 42 -3.06 -12.50 -9.36
CA LEU A 42 -4.24 -13.10 -9.99
C LEU A 42 -3.87 -14.25 -10.94
N LEU A 43 -2.77 -14.12 -11.69
CA LEU A 43 -2.26 -15.18 -12.57
C LEU A 43 -1.80 -16.40 -11.77
N LEU A 44 -1.14 -16.21 -10.62
CA LEU A 44 -0.76 -17.30 -9.74
C LEU A 44 -1.99 -18.06 -9.21
N ILE A 45 -3.01 -17.35 -8.73
CA ILE A 45 -4.28 -17.95 -8.29
C ILE A 45 -4.97 -18.71 -9.44
N GLY A 46 -4.90 -18.18 -10.66
CA GLY A 46 -5.43 -18.84 -11.85
C GLY A 46 -4.68 -20.12 -12.23
N LEU A 47 -3.34 -20.09 -12.16
CA LEU A 47 -2.47 -21.23 -12.46
C LEU A 47 -2.61 -22.36 -11.42
N GLU A 48 -2.83 -22.00 -10.16
CA GLU A 48 -3.12 -22.97 -9.09
C GLU A 48 -4.37 -23.79 -9.41
N LYS A 49 -5.46 -23.14 -9.85
CA LYS A 49 -6.71 -23.82 -10.25
C LYS A 49 -6.53 -24.74 -11.46
N LEU A 50 -5.52 -24.51 -12.29
CA LEU A 50 -5.17 -25.35 -13.44
C LEU A 50 -4.25 -26.52 -13.07
N GLY A 51 -3.90 -26.68 -11.78
CA GLY A 51 -3.05 -27.76 -11.29
C GLY A 51 -1.55 -27.55 -11.53
N VAL A 52 -1.11 -26.31 -11.74
CA VAL A 52 0.31 -26.00 -11.97
C VAL A 52 1.05 -25.91 -10.64
N ASP A 53 1.94 -26.87 -10.37
CA ASP A 53 2.78 -26.98 -9.15
C ASP A 53 3.61 -25.74 -8.81
N MET A 54 3.81 -24.84 -9.78
CA MET A 54 4.62 -23.62 -9.59
C MET A 54 3.97 -22.66 -8.57
N ALA A 55 2.64 -22.60 -8.50
CA ALA A 55 1.93 -21.76 -7.53
C ALA A 55 2.19 -22.22 -6.09
N PHE A 56 2.17 -23.53 -5.84
CA PHE A 56 2.42 -24.12 -4.52
C PHE A 56 3.84 -23.89 -4.00
N ARG A 57 4.84 -23.85 -4.90
CA ARG A 57 6.23 -23.52 -4.52
C ARG A 57 6.38 -22.07 -4.11
N VAL A 58 5.71 -21.16 -4.82
CA VAL A 58 5.71 -19.73 -4.49
C VAL A 58 4.99 -19.47 -3.17
N GLU A 59 3.83 -20.08 -2.95
CA GLU A 59 3.09 -19.98 -1.70
C GLU A 59 3.92 -20.46 -0.50
N LYS A 60 4.57 -21.63 -0.59
CA LYS A 60 5.47 -22.11 0.47
C LYS A 60 6.66 -21.20 0.73
N ALA A 61 7.24 -20.61 -0.32
CA ALA A 61 8.32 -19.64 -0.18
C ALA A 61 7.83 -18.37 0.53
N LEU A 62 6.60 -17.94 0.25
CA LEU A 62 5.99 -16.76 0.86
C LEU A 62 5.50 -17.00 2.30
N ALA A 63 5.05 -18.21 2.64
CA ALA A 63 4.55 -18.57 3.97
C ALA A 63 5.63 -18.48 5.07
N GLY A 64 6.90 -18.56 4.68
CA GLY A 64 8.04 -18.36 5.59
C GLY A 64 8.32 -16.89 5.93
N ILE A 65 7.55 -15.95 5.38
CA ILE A 65 7.77 -14.51 5.52
C ILE A 65 6.74 -13.91 6.47
N ASP A 66 7.21 -13.35 7.58
CA ASP A 66 6.38 -12.47 8.39
C ASP A 66 6.37 -11.06 7.77
N PHE A 67 5.47 -10.85 6.82
CA PHE A 67 5.29 -9.56 6.15
C PHE A 67 4.89 -8.45 7.11
N ASN A 68 4.11 -8.77 8.16
CA ASN A 68 3.70 -7.77 9.15
C ASN A 68 4.92 -7.22 9.88
N THR A 69 5.77 -8.10 10.43
CA THR A 69 7.00 -7.70 11.11
C THR A 69 7.93 -6.92 10.17
N LEU A 70 8.13 -7.41 8.94
CA LEU A 70 9.01 -6.76 7.96
C LEU A 70 8.53 -5.34 7.59
N LEU A 71 7.24 -5.18 7.34
CA LEU A 71 6.67 -3.90 6.91
C LEU A 71 6.49 -2.94 8.09
N MET A 72 5.86 -3.39 9.18
CA MET A 72 5.52 -2.55 10.32
C MET A 72 6.76 -2.16 11.14
N GLN A 73 7.68 -3.08 11.39
CA GLN A 73 8.85 -2.82 12.25
C GLN A 73 10.06 -2.35 11.43
N GLY A 74 10.26 -2.93 10.25
CA GLY A 74 11.39 -2.61 9.37
C GLY A 74 11.15 -1.40 8.46
N MET A 75 10.29 -1.59 7.44
CA MET A 75 10.16 -0.62 6.35
C MET A 75 9.50 0.70 6.78
N LEU A 76 8.37 0.64 7.50
CA LEU A 76 7.60 1.82 7.88
C LEU A 76 8.43 2.80 8.72
N SER A 77 9.15 2.29 9.73
CA SER A 77 10.03 3.09 10.59
C SER A 77 11.08 3.85 9.79
N LEU A 78 11.75 3.18 8.85
CA LEU A 78 12.77 3.78 7.98
C LEU A 78 12.17 4.81 7.01
N LEU A 79 11.00 4.52 6.43
CA LEU A 79 10.31 5.43 5.51
C LEU A 79 9.83 6.69 6.23
N LEU A 80 9.27 6.56 7.44
CA LEU A 80 8.84 7.71 8.25
C LEU A 80 10.04 8.57 8.68
N PHE A 81 11.16 7.95 9.05
CA PHE A 81 12.39 8.67 9.35
C PHE A 81 12.95 9.41 8.13
N ALA A 82 13.05 8.73 6.98
CA ALA A 82 13.50 9.33 5.73
C ALA A 82 12.57 10.47 5.28
N GLY A 83 11.26 10.30 5.44
CA GLY A 83 10.26 11.33 5.17
C GLY A 83 10.46 12.56 6.05
N ALA A 84 10.66 12.35 7.36
CA ALA A 84 10.89 13.43 8.33
C ALA A 84 12.17 14.24 8.03
N LEU A 85 13.26 13.58 7.59
CA LEU A 85 14.50 14.27 7.20
C LEU A 85 14.33 15.26 6.03
N HIS A 86 13.35 15.05 5.17
CA HIS A 86 13.07 15.94 4.04
C HIS A 86 12.09 17.06 4.37
N VAL A 87 11.49 17.07 5.57
CA VAL A 87 10.52 18.09 6.00
C VAL A 87 11.26 19.34 6.53
N LYS A 88 10.95 20.49 5.94
CA LYS A 88 11.43 21.79 6.44
C LYS A 88 10.57 22.24 7.62
N LEU A 89 11.15 22.28 8.81
CA LEU A 89 10.44 22.65 10.05
C LEU A 89 9.89 24.08 10.00
N ASP A 90 10.59 25.02 9.35
CA ASP A 90 10.12 26.40 9.22
C ASP A 90 8.81 26.51 8.43
N ASP A 91 8.68 25.72 7.36
CA ASP A 91 7.46 25.71 6.54
C ASP A 91 6.32 24.95 7.25
N LEU A 92 6.67 23.90 8.00
CA LEU A 92 5.73 23.20 8.87
C LEU A 92 5.16 24.12 9.96
N ALA A 93 6.01 24.93 10.59
CA ALA A 93 5.61 25.87 11.63
C ALA A 93 4.68 26.97 11.09
N LYS A 94 4.92 27.46 9.86
CA LYS A 94 4.05 28.44 9.19
C LYS A 94 2.65 27.88 8.93
N GLN A 95 2.53 26.59 8.60
CA GLN A 95 1.27 25.93 8.23
C GLN A 95 0.70 25.01 9.33
N ARG A 96 1.19 25.13 10.57
CA ARG A 96 0.86 24.21 11.69
C ARG A 96 -0.63 24.00 11.93
N TRP A 97 -1.45 25.04 11.75
CA TRP A 97 -2.89 24.96 11.96
C TRP A 97 -3.57 24.14 10.87
N VAL A 98 -3.21 24.37 9.60
CA VAL A 98 -3.77 23.63 8.46
C VAL A 98 -3.35 22.17 8.52
N ILE A 99 -2.07 21.91 8.79
CA ILE A 99 -1.55 20.54 8.87
C ILE A 99 -2.16 19.82 10.07
N GLY A 100 -2.24 20.48 11.23
CA GLY A 100 -2.83 19.92 12.45
C GLY A 100 -4.30 19.56 12.26
N THR A 101 -5.11 20.42 11.64
CA THR A 101 -6.54 20.13 11.40
C THR A 101 -6.73 19.01 10.39
N LEU A 102 -5.97 18.97 9.30
CA LEU A 102 -6.05 17.92 8.29
C LEU A 102 -5.62 16.56 8.87
N ALA A 103 -4.53 16.52 9.65
CA ALA A 103 -4.00 15.28 10.22
C ALA A 103 -4.83 14.73 11.39
N THR A 104 -5.71 15.53 12.01
CA THR A 104 -6.54 15.10 13.14
C THR A 104 -8.02 15.05 12.77
N ILE A 105 -8.67 16.21 12.70
CA ILE A 105 -10.11 16.34 12.40
C ILE A 105 -10.40 15.77 11.02
N GLY A 106 -9.58 16.07 10.02
CA GLY A 106 -9.73 15.55 8.66
C GLY A 106 -9.71 14.01 8.63
N VAL A 107 -8.77 13.38 9.32
CA VAL A 107 -8.66 11.92 9.39
C VAL A 107 -9.85 11.30 10.12
N ILE A 108 -10.31 11.90 11.22
CA ILE A 108 -11.49 11.42 11.96
C ILE A 108 -12.75 11.51 11.09
N VAL A 109 -12.99 12.66 10.47
CA VAL A 109 -14.16 12.88 9.60
C VAL A 109 -14.11 11.90 8.42
N SER A 110 -12.97 11.77 7.76
CA SER A 110 -12.77 10.83 6.66
C SER A 110 -13.02 9.37 7.10
N THR A 111 -12.51 8.96 8.27
CA THR A 111 -12.75 7.63 8.84
C THR A 111 -14.25 7.35 9.03
N LEU A 112 -14.98 8.31 9.59
CA LEU A 112 -16.43 8.19 9.82
C LEU A 112 -17.19 8.13 8.50
N VAL A 113 -16.90 9.04 7.56
CA VAL A 113 -17.56 9.09 6.25
C VAL A 113 -17.31 7.80 5.48
N ILE A 114 -16.06 7.37 5.35
CA ILE A 114 -15.70 6.14 4.65
C ILE A 114 -16.29 4.91 5.33
N GLY A 115 -16.25 4.84 6.67
CA GLY A 115 -16.82 3.71 7.41
C GLY A 115 -18.33 3.59 7.20
N VAL A 116 -19.07 4.71 7.25
CA VAL A 116 -20.50 4.75 6.97
C VAL A 116 -20.79 4.35 5.52
N LEU A 117 -20.07 4.92 4.55
CA LEU A 117 -20.22 4.57 3.14
C LEU A 117 -19.92 3.09 2.89
N THR A 118 -18.94 2.52 3.58
CA THR A 118 -18.59 1.10 3.48
C THR A 118 -19.72 0.24 4.03
N LYS A 119 -20.25 0.55 5.22
CA LYS A 119 -21.38 -0.18 5.82
C LYS A 119 -22.60 -0.21 4.90
N PHE A 120 -22.99 0.95 4.37
CA PHE A 120 -24.15 1.04 3.49
C PHE A 120 -23.88 0.46 2.10
N GLY A 121 -22.68 0.67 1.54
CA GLY A 121 -22.29 0.12 0.24
C GLY A 121 -22.30 -1.41 0.23
N PHE A 122 -21.78 -2.05 1.28
CA PHE A 122 -21.87 -3.51 1.42
C PHE A 122 -23.29 -3.97 1.73
N GLY A 123 -24.06 -3.19 2.50
CA GLY A 123 -25.49 -3.46 2.74
C GLY A 123 -26.32 -3.51 1.45
N LEU A 124 -26.03 -2.63 0.48
CA LEU A 124 -26.68 -2.64 -0.85
C LEU A 124 -26.36 -3.91 -1.66
N LEU A 125 -25.22 -4.56 -1.40
CA LEU A 125 -24.82 -5.83 -2.00
C LEU A 125 -25.34 -7.05 -1.22
N GLY A 126 -26.15 -6.84 -0.18
CA GLY A 126 -26.66 -7.91 0.69
C GLY A 126 -25.63 -8.46 1.68
N LEU A 127 -24.51 -7.78 1.89
CA LEU A 127 -23.44 -8.18 2.79
C LEU A 127 -23.52 -7.38 4.09
N ASP A 128 -23.86 -8.03 5.21
CA ASP A 128 -23.96 -7.35 6.51
C ASP A 128 -22.60 -7.26 7.20
N LEU A 129 -21.91 -6.13 7.01
CA LEU A 129 -20.60 -5.89 7.61
C LEU A 129 -20.73 -5.36 9.05
N PRO A 130 -20.04 -5.92 10.06
CA PRO A 130 -20.03 -5.35 11.41
C PRO A 130 -19.56 -3.89 11.40
N TRP A 131 -20.17 -3.02 12.21
CA TRP A 131 -19.79 -1.60 12.30
C TRP A 131 -18.31 -1.41 12.63
N LEU A 132 -17.76 -2.25 13.51
CA LEU A 132 -16.34 -2.24 13.85
C LEU A 132 -15.46 -2.47 12.62
N ALA A 133 -15.80 -3.43 11.76
CA ALA A 133 -15.05 -3.72 10.55
C ALA A 133 -15.14 -2.56 9.55
N ALA A 134 -16.31 -1.93 9.41
CA ALA A 134 -16.50 -0.80 8.52
C ALA A 134 -15.68 0.43 8.95
N PHE A 135 -15.70 0.78 10.25
CA PHE A 135 -14.91 1.89 10.78
C PHE A 135 -13.41 1.57 10.83
N LEU A 136 -13.02 0.31 11.08
CA LEU A 136 -11.63 -0.12 11.00
C LEU A 136 -11.08 0.04 9.58
N PHE A 137 -11.86 -0.34 8.57
CA PHE A 137 -11.51 -0.11 7.17
C PHE A 137 -11.38 1.39 6.87
N GLY A 138 -12.34 2.20 7.34
CA GLY A 138 -12.26 3.66 7.24
C GLY A 138 -10.98 4.24 7.84
N ALA A 139 -10.59 3.77 9.04
CA ALA A 139 -9.38 4.23 9.71
C ALA A 139 -8.10 3.80 8.99
N LEU A 140 -8.11 2.63 8.36
CA LEU A 140 -6.97 2.09 7.60
C LEU A 140 -6.67 2.88 6.33
N ILE A 141 -7.70 3.37 5.63
CA ILE A 141 -7.52 4.06 4.33
C ILE A 141 -7.59 5.59 4.41
N SER A 142 -7.99 6.14 5.56
CA SER A 142 -8.13 7.59 5.76
C SER A 142 -6.79 8.36 5.77
N PRO A 143 -5.69 7.85 6.37
CA PRO A 143 -4.39 8.51 6.29
C PRO A 143 -3.86 8.54 4.86
N THR A 144 -3.41 9.71 4.40
CA THR A 144 -2.85 9.91 3.05
C THR A 144 -1.33 9.70 3.05
N ASP A 145 -0.79 8.97 2.06
CA ASP A 145 0.66 8.81 1.87
C ASP A 145 1.25 9.98 1.03
N PRO A 146 2.01 10.90 1.64
CA PRO A 146 2.61 12.03 0.92
C PRO A 146 3.73 11.59 -0.03
N ILE A 147 4.37 10.43 0.20
CA ILE A 147 5.52 9.97 -0.60
C ILE A 147 5.07 9.62 -2.02
N ALA A 148 3.93 8.93 -2.15
CA ALA A 148 3.35 8.58 -3.44
C ALA A 148 2.97 9.82 -4.27
N VAL A 149 2.40 10.85 -3.63
CA VAL A 149 1.98 12.08 -4.32
C VAL A 149 3.18 12.96 -4.70
N LEU A 150 4.16 13.12 -3.81
CA LEU A 150 5.38 13.89 -4.09
C LEU A 150 6.18 13.32 -5.26
N ALA A 151 6.23 11.99 -5.40
CA ALA A 151 6.89 11.32 -6.53
C ALA A 151 6.23 11.64 -7.89
N ILE A 152 4.91 11.87 -7.90
CA ILE A 152 4.16 12.23 -9.10
C ILE A 152 4.30 13.73 -9.39
N LEU A 153 4.18 14.60 -8.37
CA LEU A 153 4.27 16.05 -8.53
C LEU A 153 5.64 16.53 -8.99
N ARG A 154 6.73 15.84 -8.64
CA ARG A 154 8.09 16.17 -9.13
C ARG A 154 8.33 15.81 -10.59
N ARG A 155 7.45 15.02 -11.21
CA ARG A 155 7.55 14.62 -12.63
C ARG A 155 6.67 15.47 -13.56
N ALA A 156 5.78 16.28 -13.02
CA ALA A 156 5.00 17.28 -13.74
C ALA A 156 5.73 18.63 -13.71
#